data_AF-A0A530QKY5-F1
#
_entry.id   AF-A0A530QKY5-F1
#
_cell.length_a   1.000
_cell.length_b   1.000
_cell.length_c   1.000
_cell.angle_alpha   90.00
_cell.angle_beta   90.00
_cell.angle_gamma   90.00
#
_symmetry.space_group_name_H-M   'P 1'
#
loop_
_entity.id
_entity.type
_entity.pdbx_description
1 polymer ?
#
loop_
_entity_poly.entity_id
_entity_poly.type
_entity_poly.pdbx_seq_one_letter_code
_entity_poly.pdbx_strand_id
1 'polypeptide(L)'
;TIQAMLLARVDRLPQEVRRLAQEAAVIGPRFDATLLKAVTADPGRLEAGCELLCDAEIIEEVAGSGSVSSQSYRFTQTLLQDVIYQNMLLKRRTEIHGRVGAALEQVCGDKPERL
;
A
#
# COMPACT_ATOMS: atom_id res chain seq x y z
N THR A 1 10.12 -19.12 11.69
CA THR A 1 8.75 -18.72 12.12
C THR A 1 7.96 -18.30 10.90
N ILE A 2 6.62 -18.24 10.98
CA ILE A 2 5.78 -17.77 9.85
C ILE A 2 6.18 -16.37 9.40
N GLN A 3 6.43 -15.45 10.34
CA GLN A 3 6.87 -14.08 10.04
C GLN A 3 8.17 -14.03 9.20
N ALA A 4 9.17 -14.86 9.52
CA ALA A 4 10.42 -14.90 8.78
C ALA A 4 10.22 -15.39 7.33
N MET A 5 9.27 -16.32 7.10
CA MET A 5 8.93 -16.79 5.75
C MET A 5 8.23 -15.70 4.94
N LEU A 6 7.31 -14.96 5.55
CA LEU A 6 6.64 -13.83 4.91
C LEU A 6 7.63 -12.71 4.56
N LEU A 7 8.55 -12.38 5.47
CA LEU A 7 9.58 -11.38 5.23
C LEU A 7 10.53 -11.82 4.09
N ALA A 8 10.94 -13.09 4.07
CA ALA A 8 11.77 -13.63 2.98
C ALA A 8 11.08 -13.53 1.61
N ARG A 9 9.75 -13.64 1.55
CA ARG A 9 8.98 -13.43 0.31
C ARG A 9 9.05 -11.97 -0.14
N VAL A 10 8.88 -11.03 0.78
CA VAL A 10 9.02 -9.59 0.52
C VAL A 10 10.45 -9.23 0.12
N ASP A 11 11.46 -9.87 0.72
CA ASP A 11 12.87 -9.59 0.46
C ASP A 11 13.37 -10.07 -0.91
N ARG A 12 12.62 -10.96 -1.57
CA ARG A 12 12.88 -11.39 -2.95
C ARG A 12 12.36 -10.40 -3.99
N LEU A 13 11.51 -9.44 -3.58
CA LEU A 13 10.98 -8.43 -4.48
C LEU A 13 12.09 -7.44 -4.89
N PRO A 14 12.05 -6.94 -6.15
CA PRO A 14 12.83 -5.79 -6.56
C PRO A 14 12.63 -4.60 -5.60
N GLN A 15 13.65 -3.76 -5.47
CA GLN A 15 13.65 -2.70 -4.46
C GLN A 15 12.48 -1.72 -4.66
N GLU A 16 12.12 -1.38 -5.90
CA GLU A 16 10.96 -0.54 -6.20
C GLU A 16 9.65 -1.19 -5.75
N VAL A 17 9.47 -2.48 -6.03
CA VAL A 17 8.25 -3.22 -5.69
C VAL A 17 8.13 -3.39 -4.17
N ARG A 18 9.24 -3.59 -3.46
CA ARG A 18 9.26 -3.60 -1.99
C ARG A 18 8.87 -2.25 -1.41
N ARG A 19 9.32 -1.14 -2.01
CA ARG A 19 8.90 0.22 -1.61
C ARG A 19 7.40 0.40 -1.81
N LEU A 20 6.84 -0.09 -2.90
CA LEU A 20 5.40 -0.05 -3.15
C LEU A 20 4.61 -0.86 -2.10
N ALA A 21 5.10 -2.05 -1.72
CA ALA A 21 4.49 -2.85 -0.65
C ALA A 21 4.52 -2.12 0.71
N GLN A 22 5.61 -1.40 1.00
CA GLN A 22 5.73 -0.58 2.20
C GLN A 22 4.73 0.58 2.20
N GLU A 23 4.56 1.25 1.06
CA GLU A 23 3.56 2.32 0.89
C GLU A 23 2.14 1.78 1.11
N ALA A 24 1.79 0.66 0.47
CA ALA A 24 0.53 -0.05 0.67
C ALA A 24 0.29 -0.46 2.14
N ALA A 25 1.32 -0.98 2.83
CA ALA A 25 1.19 -1.43 4.21
C ALA A 25 0.89 -0.29 5.19
N VAL A 26 1.35 0.93 4.87
CA VAL A 26 1.06 2.14 5.64
C VAL A 26 -0.37 2.65 5.38
N ILE A 27 -0.88 2.51 4.15
CA ILE A 27 -2.26 2.86 3.82
C ILE A 27 -3.25 1.97 4.58
N GLY A 28 -3.05 0.65 4.56
CA GLY A 28 -3.86 -0.28 5.32
C GLY A 28 -4.08 -1.65 4.67
N PRO A 29 -4.91 -2.52 5.29
CA PRO A 29 -5.16 -3.88 4.80
C PRO A 29 -5.93 -3.93 3.47
N ARG A 30 -6.68 -2.87 3.14
CA ARG A 30 -7.40 -2.67 1.88
C ARG A 30 -7.25 -1.22 1.43
N PHE A 31 -7.06 -0.99 0.14
CA PHE A 31 -6.82 0.34 -0.40
C PHE A 31 -7.18 0.41 -1.89
N ASP A 32 -7.45 1.62 -2.37
CA ASP A 32 -7.71 1.89 -3.78
C ASP A 32 -6.43 2.25 -4.53
N ALA A 33 -6.35 1.85 -5.80
CA ALA A 33 -5.22 2.18 -6.69
C ALA A 33 -5.00 3.70 -6.77
N THR A 34 -6.08 4.49 -6.71
CA THR A 34 -6.02 5.96 -6.72
C THR A 34 -5.23 6.53 -5.55
N LEU A 35 -5.46 6.02 -4.33
CA LEU A 35 -4.73 6.47 -3.15
C LEU A 35 -3.27 6.02 -3.19
N LEU A 36 -3.02 4.76 -3.57
CA LEU A 36 -1.65 4.28 -3.73
C LEU A 36 -0.88 5.07 -4.81
N LYS A 37 -1.55 5.46 -5.90
CA LYS A 37 -0.98 6.32 -6.96
C LYS A 37 -0.60 7.70 -6.45
N ALA A 38 -1.44 8.31 -5.62
CA ALA A 38 -1.16 9.62 -5.03
C ALA A 38 0.01 9.56 -4.03
N VAL A 39 0.19 8.41 -3.38
CA VAL A 39 1.22 8.21 -2.37
C VAL A 39 2.53 7.71 -2.96
N THR A 40 2.57 7.04 -4.10
CA THR A 40 3.81 6.45 -4.62
C THR A 40 4.76 7.47 -5.25
N ALA A 41 6.07 7.17 -5.24
CA ALA A 41 7.09 8.06 -5.80
C ALA A 41 7.19 7.96 -7.32
N ASP A 42 6.78 6.83 -7.90
CA ASP A 42 6.79 6.59 -9.34
C ASP A 42 5.41 6.08 -9.81
N PRO A 43 4.44 6.99 -10.03
CA PRO A 43 3.10 6.63 -10.47
C PRO A 43 3.06 5.92 -11.84
N GLY A 44 4.11 6.08 -12.67
CA GLY A 44 4.19 5.47 -13.99
C GLY A 44 4.47 3.96 -13.95
N ARG A 45 4.96 3.45 -12.82
CA ARG A 45 5.23 2.02 -12.60
C ARG A 45 4.26 1.34 -11.66
N LEU A 46 3.20 2.04 -11.24
CA LEU A 46 2.25 1.53 -10.26
C LEU A 46 1.62 0.21 -10.70
N GLU A 47 1.10 0.15 -11.93
CA GLU A 47 0.38 -1.01 -12.45
C GLU A 47 1.28 -2.25 -12.50
N ALA A 48 2.43 -2.15 -13.16
CA ALA A 48 3.44 -3.23 -13.18
C ALA A 48 3.93 -3.61 -11.77
N GLY A 49 4.04 -2.64 -10.86
CA GLY A 49 4.38 -2.90 -9.46
C GLY A 49 3.31 -3.69 -8.73
N CYS A 50 2.03 -3.35 -8.92
CA CYS A 50 0.90 -4.08 -8.36
C CYS A 50 0.79 -5.49 -8.95
N GLU A 51 1.02 -5.68 -10.24
CA GLU A 51 1.08 -6.99 -10.89
C GLU A 51 2.15 -7.88 -10.23
N LEU A 52 3.36 -7.36 -10.04
CA LEU A 52 4.44 -8.10 -9.37
C LEU A 52 4.12 -8.41 -7.89
N LEU A 53 3.36 -7.55 -7.21
CA LEU A 53 2.88 -7.82 -5.85
C LEU A 53 1.78 -8.89 -5.83
N CYS A 54 0.92 -8.93 -6.85
CA CYS A 54 -0.08 -9.99 -7.04
C CYS A 54 0.60 -11.34 -7.33
N ASP A 55 1.56 -11.36 -8.25
CA ASP A 55 2.34 -12.56 -8.60
C ASP A 55 3.11 -13.12 -7.40
N ALA A 56 3.58 -12.24 -6.52
CA ALA A 56 4.25 -12.61 -5.27
C ALA A 56 3.27 -12.93 -4.12
N GLU A 57 1.96 -12.97 -4.38
CA GLU A 57 0.87 -13.23 -3.42
C GLU A 57 0.94 -12.30 -2.19
N ILE A 58 1.35 -11.05 -2.41
CA ILE A 58 1.43 -10.03 -1.36
C ILE A 58 0.08 -9.33 -1.23
N ILE A 59 -0.46 -8.93 -2.37
CA ILE A 59 -1.78 -8.33 -2.48
C ILE A 59 -2.59 -9.12 -3.50
N GLU A 60 -3.88 -8.86 -3.53
CA GLU A 60 -4.79 -9.35 -4.55
C GLU A 60 -5.75 -8.24 -4.95
N GLU A 61 -6.12 -8.22 -6.23
CA GLU A 61 -7.13 -7.31 -6.76
C GLU A 61 -8.52 -7.73 -6.25
N VAL A 62 -9.34 -6.74 -5.91
CA VAL A 62 -10.69 -6.95 -5.41
C VAL A 62 -11.65 -6.01 -6.11
N ALA A 63 -12.91 -6.43 -6.26
CA ALA A 63 -13.95 -5.55 -6.75
C ALA A 63 -14.01 -4.28 -5.88
N GLY A 64 -13.91 -3.12 -6.53
CA GLY A 64 -14.00 -1.82 -5.89
C GLY A 64 -15.35 -1.64 -5.19
N SER A 65 -15.35 -0.95 -4.05
CA SER A 65 -16.56 -0.71 -3.25
C SER A 65 -17.32 0.56 -3.63
N GLY A 66 -16.94 1.24 -4.72
CA GLY A 66 -17.43 2.57 -5.09
C GLY A 66 -18.06 2.68 -6.48
N SER A 67 -18.73 3.82 -6.72
CA SER A 67 -19.39 4.19 -7.99
C SER A 67 -18.40 4.44 -9.15
N VAL A 68 -17.14 4.71 -8.83
CA VAL A 68 -16.05 4.87 -9.80
C VAL A 68 -15.32 3.52 -9.89
N SER A 69 -15.20 2.96 -11.09
CA SER A 69 -14.48 1.71 -11.41
C SER A 69 -12.96 1.82 -11.17
N SER A 70 -12.56 2.15 -9.95
CA SER A 70 -11.16 2.17 -9.53
C SER A 70 -10.80 0.77 -9.04
N GLN A 71 -9.68 0.22 -9.54
CA GLN A 71 -9.12 -1.01 -9.03
C GLN A 71 -8.83 -0.84 -7.52
N SER A 72 -9.25 -1.82 -6.73
CA SER A 72 -8.93 -1.89 -5.31
C SER A 72 -8.07 -3.12 -5.06
N TYR A 73 -7.23 -3.05 -4.04
CA TYR A 73 -6.40 -4.15 -3.60
C TYR A 73 -6.61 -4.42 -2.11
N ARG A 74 -6.31 -5.65 -1.70
CA ARG A 74 -6.13 -5.99 -0.29
C ARG A 74 -4.88 -6.83 -0.13
N PHE A 75 -4.28 -6.80 1.06
CA PHE A 75 -3.27 -7.79 1.40
C PHE A 75 -3.91 -9.18 1.46
N THR A 76 -3.26 -10.18 0.86
CA THR A 76 -3.75 -11.57 0.87
C THR A 76 -3.85 -12.11 2.30
N GLN A 77 -3.01 -11.58 3.21
CA GLN A 77 -3.01 -11.94 4.64
C GLN A 77 -2.72 -10.70 5.49
N THR A 78 -3.51 -10.44 6.54
CA THR A 78 -3.29 -9.32 7.47
C THR A 78 -1.90 -9.37 8.10
N LEU A 79 -1.41 -10.56 8.45
CA LEU A 79 -0.07 -10.73 9.04
C LEU A 79 1.05 -10.26 8.10
N LEU A 80 0.84 -10.32 6.78
CA LEU A 80 1.84 -9.85 5.83
C LEU A 80 1.97 -8.32 5.85
N GLN A 81 0.84 -7.62 5.91
CA GLN A 81 0.83 -6.17 6.13
C GLN A 81 1.56 -5.82 7.43
N ASP A 82 1.24 -6.50 8.52
CA ASP A 82 1.87 -6.27 9.83
C ASP A 82 3.38 -6.49 9.77
N VAL A 83 3.84 -7.58 9.17
CA VAL A 83 5.28 -7.86 9.04
C VAL A 83 5.97 -6.77 8.22
N ILE A 84 5.42 -6.35 7.09
CA ILE A 84 6.00 -5.27 6.26
C ILE A 84 6.05 -3.96 7.04
N TYR A 85 4.97 -3.62 7.74
CA TYR A 85 4.82 -2.38 8.48
C TYR A 85 5.75 -2.31 9.70
N GLN A 86 5.87 -3.39 10.47
CA GLN A 86 6.68 -3.45 11.69
C GLN A 86 8.19 -3.58 11.40
N ASN A 87 8.57 -4.16 10.25
CA ASN A 87 9.99 -4.27 9.85
C ASN A 87 10.50 -3.01 9.12
N MET A 88 9.67 -1.97 9.01
CA MET A 88 10.07 -0.70 8.41
C MET A 88 10.74 0.21 9.44
N LEU A 89 11.79 0.92 9.01
CA LEU A 89 12.40 1.98 9.83
C LEU A 89 11.36 3.05 10.19
N LEU A 90 11.33 3.47 11.45
CA LEU A 90 10.39 4.49 11.96
C LEU A 90 10.37 5.75 11.08
N LYS A 91 11.54 6.26 10.68
CA LYS A 91 11.66 7.44 9.81
C LYS A 91 10.90 7.27 8.49
N ARG A 92 11.02 6.10 7.86
CA ARG A 92 10.34 5.80 6.59
C ARG A 92 8.84 5.69 6.79
N ARG A 93 8.40 5.06 7.88
CA ARG A 93 6.98 4.97 8.24
C ARG A 93 6.38 6.36 8.46
N THR A 94 7.06 7.25 9.18
CA THR A 94 6.61 8.64 9.37
C THR A 94 6.52 9.42 8.05
N GLU A 95 7.51 9.28 7.17
CA GLU A 95 7.50 9.91 5.84
C GLU A 95 6.28 9.48 5.01
N ILE A 96 6.02 8.18 4.94
CA ILE A 96 4.88 7.65 4.18
C ILE A 96 3.56 8.09 4.81
N HIS A 97 3.42 8.06 6.15
CA HIS A 97 2.23 8.57 6.84
C HIS A 97 1.92 10.02 6.48
N GLY A 98 2.94 10.89 6.40
CA GLY A 98 2.76 12.28 5.96
C GLY A 98 2.24 12.38 4.52
N ARG A 99 2.75 11.56 3.61
CA ARG A 99 2.29 11.50 2.20
C ARG A 99 0.85 10.98 2.10
N VAL A 100 0.50 9.95 2.88
CA VAL A 100 -0.86 9.40 2.95
C VAL A 100 -1.84 10.45 3.48
N GLY A 101 -1.49 11.15 4.56
CA GLY A 101 -2.31 12.23 5.12
C GLY A 101 -2.58 13.33 4.09
N ALA A 102 -1.52 13.84 3.45
CA ALA A 102 -1.65 14.85 2.41
C ALA A 102 -2.50 14.37 1.22
N ALA A 103 -2.34 13.12 0.78
CA ALA A 103 -3.15 12.55 -0.29
C ALA A 103 -4.64 12.44 0.09
N LEU A 104 -4.94 12.03 1.32
CA LEU A 104 -6.31 11.95 1.83
C LEU A 104 -6.96 13.34 1.94
N GLU A 105 -6.22 14.37 2.37
CA GLU A 105 -6.72 15.75 2.40
C GLU A 105 -7.10 16.25 0.99
N GLN A 106 -6.29 15.92 -0.03
CA GLN A 106 -6.59 16.29 -1.42
C GLN A 106 -7.81 15.54 -1.98
N VAL A 107 -7.99 14.26 -1.62
CA VAL A 107 -9.10 13.43 -2.12
C VAL A 107 -10.42 13.74 -1.40
N CYS A 108 -10.39 13.93 -0.08
CA CYS A 108 -11.58 14.20 0.71
C CYS A 108 -12.03 15.66 0.65
N GLY A 109 -11.15 16.57 0.21
CA GLY A 109 -11.42 18.00 0.22
C GLY A 109 -11.50 18.55 1.65
N ASP A 110 -11.15 19.83 1.78
CA ASP A 110 -11.05 20.61 3.02
C ASP A 110 -12.41 20.84 3.72
N LYS A 111 -13.10 19.76 4.08
CA LYS A 111 -14.28 19.78 4.94
C LYS A 111 -13.95 18.98 6.20
N PRO A 112 -13.26 19.58 7.17
CA PRO A 112 -13.47 19.12 8.54
C PRO A 112 -14.97 19.31 8.81
N GLU A 113 -15.70 18.20 8.96
CA GLU A 113 -16.98 18.24 9.63
C GLU A 113 -16.70 18.86 11.00
N ARG A 114 -17.10 20.12 11.17
CA ARG A 114 -16.98 20.84 12.42
C ARG A 114 -17.87 20.10 13.42
N LEU A 115 -17.24 19.34 14.33
CA LEU A 115 -17.87 18.82 15.54
C LEU A 115 -18.31 19.99 16.45
#